data_AF-A0A538RP67-F1
#
_entry.id   AF-A0A538RP67-F1
#
_cell.length_a   1.000
_cell.length_b   1.000
_cell.length_c   1.000
_cell.angle_alpha   90.00
_cell.angle_beta   90.00
_cell.angle_gamma   90.00
#
_symmetry.space_group_name_H-M   'P 1'
#
loop_
_entity.id
_entity.type
_entity.pdbx_description
1 polymer ?
#
loop_
_entity_poly.entity_id
_entity_poly.type
_entity_poly.pdbx_seq_one_letter_code
_entity_poly.pdbx_strand_id
1 'polypeptide(L)'
;MESGGIFQRPAAALNHLRSKESAMAKIIPFHGTRYDTTIVGDVKQVVAPPYDIIDAAGQKALHDRHPQNIIRLELGLDQPGDGPTHNR
;
A
#
# COMPACT_ATOMS: atom_id res chain seq x y z
N MET A 1 -13.94 36.68 66.31
CA MET A 1 -12.69 36.68 65.53
C MET A 1 -12.53 35.28 64.98
N GLU A 2 -13.25 35.00 63.90
CA GLU A 2 -13.27 33.71 63.22
C GLU A 2 -12.43 33.77 61.95
N SER A 3 -11.68 32.72 61.66
CA SER A 3 -11.32 32.24 60.32
C SER A 3 -10.48 30.97 60.54
N GLY A 4 -10.81 29.76 60.08
CA GLY A 4 -11.57 29.38 58.89
C GLY A 4 -10.60 28.96 57.79
N GLY A 5 -9.88 27.85 57.98
CA GLY A 5 -8.88 27.34 57.03
C GLY A 5 -9.15 25.89 56.63
N ILE A 6 -10.21 25.66 55.83
CA ILE A 6 -10.46 24.37 55.18
C ILE A 6 -9.54 24.31 53.96
N PHE A 7 -8.56 23.40 53.98
CA PHE A 7 -7.68 23.11 52.85
C PHE A 7 -8.50 22.48 51.71
N GLN A 8 -9.06 23.31 50.84
CA GLN A 8 -9.66 22.88 49.59
C GLN A 8 -8.55 22.36 48.67
N ARG A 9 -8.57 21.06 48.40
CA ARG A 9 -7.76 20.43 47.34
C ARG A 9 -8.25 21.01 45.99
N PRO A 10 -7.37 21.42 45.06
CA PRO A 10 -7.79 22.00 43.80
C PRO A 10 -8.53 20.96 42.94
N ALA A 11 -9.72 21.33 42.47
CA ALA A 11 -10.54 20.59 41.51
C ALA A 11 -9.95 20.68 40.08
N ALA A 12 -8.69 20.29 39.90
CA ALA A 12 -7.98 20.41 38.64
C ALA A 12 -7.17 19.15 38.32
N ALA A 13 -7.83 17.99 38.23
CA ALA A 13 -7.19 16.78 37.72
C ALA A 13 -8.17 15.79 37.06
N LEU A 14 -9.31 16.24 36.56
CA LEU A 14 -10.26 15.39 35.81
C LEU A 14 -10.70 16.12 34.54
N ASN A 15 -9.76 16.38 33.63
CA ASN A 15 -10.09 16.83 32.27
C ASN A 15 -9.06 16.36 31.22
N HIS A 16 -8.43 15.21 31.44
CA HIS A 16 -7.50 14.61 30.48
C HIS A 16 -8.03 13.38 29.73
N LEU A 17 -9.32 13.06 29.90
CA LEU A 17 -9.99 12.01 29.13
C LEU A 17 -11.08 12.62 28.23
N ARG A 18 -10.72 13.63 27.44
CA ARG A 18 -11.42 13.80 26.16
C ARG A 18 -10.91 12.68 25.28
N SER A 19 -11.74 11.64 25.11
CA SER A 19 -11.52 10.65 24.06
C SER A 19 -11.21 11.41 22.78
N LYS A 20 -9.98 11.28 22.27
CA LYS A 20 -9.72 11.57 20.87
C LYS A 20 -10.58 10.55 20.14
N GLU A 21 -11.76 10.98 19.72
CA GLU A 21 -12.62 10.20 18.86
C GLU A 21 -11.77 9.79 17.67
N SER A 22 -11.43 8.50 17.60
CA SER A 22 -10.54 7.98 16.57
C SER A 22 -11.28 8.20 15.25
N ALA A 23 -10.78 9.12 14.42
CA ALA A 23 -11.42 9.42 13.15
C ALA A 23 -11.49 8.13 12.33
N MET A 24 -12.71 7.67 12.06
CA MET A 24 -12.91 6.48 11.25
C MET A 24 -12.46 6.73 9.82
N ALA A 25 -11.76 5.75 9.25
CA ALA A 25 -11.27 5.85 7.88
C ALA A 25 -12.44 6.06 6.92
N LYS A 26 -12.36 7.11 6.09
CA LYS A 26 -13.33 7.36 5.03
C LYS A 26 -13.03 6.44 3.85
N ILE A 27 -13.92 5.48 3.59
CA ILE A 27 -13.81 4.55 2.45
C ILE A 27 -14.59 5.14 1.28
N ILE A 28 -13.93 5.27 0.13
CA ILE A 28 -14.55 5.72 -1.13
C ILE A 28 -14.20 4.73 -2.25
N PRO A 29 -15.11 4.49 -3.21
CA PRO A 29 -14.82 3.65 -4.36
C PRO A 29 -13.81 4.32 -5.29
N PHE A 30 -13.06 3.50 -6.03
CA PHE A 30 -12.20 3.93 -7.13
C PHE A 30 -12.48 3.06 -8.36
N HIS A 31 -12.11 3.56 -9.54
CA HIS A 31 -12.23 2.79 -10.77
C HIS A 31 -11.13 1.74 -10.84
N GLY A 32 -11.51 0.46 -10.80
CA GLY A 32 -10.61 -0.64 -11.10
C GLY A 32 -10.38 -0.78 -12.60
N THR A 33 -9.19 -1.21 -12.99
CA THR A 33 -8.86 -1.60 -14.36
C THR A 33 -8.97 -3.12 -14.52
N ARG A 34 -9.28 -3.57 -15.73
CA ARG A 34 -9.33 -5.00 -16.09
C ARG A 34 -8.48 -5.22 -17.34
N TYR A 35 -7.95 -6.44 -17.48
CA TYR A 35 -7.32 -6.85 -18.74
C TYR A 35 -8.33 -6.80 -19.88
N ASP A 36 -7.89 -6.25 -21.01
CA ASP A 36 -8.63 -6.34 -22.26
C ASP A 36 -8.41 -7.70 -22.90
N THR A 37 -9.40 -8.58 -22.81
CA THR A 37 -9.35 -9.94 -23.34
C THR A 37 -9.29 -10.00 -24.86
N THR A 38 -9.65 -8.91 -25.56
CA THR A 38 -9.49 -8.84 -27.03
C THR A 38 -8.03 -8.66 -27.43
N ILE A 39 -7.20 -8.16 -26.50
CA ILE A 39 -5.77 -7.94 -26.72
C ILE A 39 -4.96 -9.11 -26.13
N VAL A 40 -5.24 -9.52 -24.89
CA VAL A 40 -4.42 -10.51 -24.18
C VAL A 40 -4.89 -11.96 -24.35
N GLY A 41 -6.11 -12.19 -24.87
CA GLY A 41 -6.72 -13.51 -24.91
C GLY A 41 -6.91 -14.11 -23.51
N ASP A 42 -6.25 -15.24 -23.24
CA ASP A 42 -6.28 -15.89 -21.93
C ASP A 42 -5.43 -15.13 -20.90
N VAL A 43 -6.10 -14.55 -19.90
CA VAL A 43 -5.48 -13.79 -18.81
C VAL A 43 -4.40 -14.59 -18.08
N LYS A 44 -4.48 -15.93 -18.04
CA LYS A 44 -3.45 -16.77 -17.40
C LYS A 44 -2.07 -16.62 -18.04
N GLN A 45 -2.00 -16.17 -19.30
CA GLN A 45 -0.73 -15.94 -20.00
C GLN A 45 -0.06 -14.63 -19.60
N VAL A 46 -0.81 -13.68 -19.03
CA VAL A 46 -0.32 -12.33 -18.72
C VAL A 46 -0.22 -12.00 -17.23
N VAL A 47 -0.62 -12.91 -16.35
CA VAL A 47 -0.42 -12.75 -14.90
C VAL A 47 0.90 -13.36 -14.43
N ALA A 48 1.39 -12.89 -13.29
CA ALA A 48 2.58 -13.37 -12.60
C ALA A 48 2.26 -13.65 -11.11
N PRO A 49 3.01 -14.54 -10.45
CA PRO A 49 3.01 -14.62 -8.99
C PRO A 49 3.65 -13.35 -8.38
N PRO A 50 3.54 -13.13 -7.05
CA PRO A 50 4.22 -12.02 -6.38
C PRO A 50 5.74 -12.01 -6.62
N TYR A 51 6.32 -10.82 -6.82
CA TYR A 51 7.75 -10.66 -7.15
C TYR A 51 8.73 -11.28 -6.16
N ASP A 52 8.39 -11.38 -4.87
CA ASP A 52 9.27 -11.87 -3.81
C ASP A 52 9.60 -13.37 -3.93
N ILE A 53 8.81 -14.10 -4.72
CA ILE A 53 9.02 -15.53 -4.99
C ILE A 53 9.51 -15.84 -6.41
N ILE A 54 9.78 -14.80 -7.22
CA ILE A 54 10.26 -14.96 -8.60
C ILE A 54 11.79 -14.88 -8.64
N ASP A 55 12.44 -15.95 -9.07
CA ASP A 55 13.87 -15.95 -9.38
C ASP A 55 14.15 -15.46 -10.82
N ALA A 56 15.44 -15.29 -11.17
CA ALA A 56 15.84 -14.80 -12.49
C ALA A 56 15.35 -15.69 -13.65
N ALA A 57 15.31 -17.00 -13.45
CA ALA A 57 14.82 -17.94 -14.46
C ALA A 57 13.30 -17.82 -14.65
N GLY A 58 12.55 -17.70 -13.56
CA GLY A 58 11.11 -17.47 -13.54
C GLY A 58 10.73 -16.14 -14.17
N GLN A 59 11.46 -15.07 -13.86
CA GLN A 59 11.30 -13.77 -14.50
C GLN A 59 11.45 -13.87 -16.02
N LYS A 60 12.55 -14.50 -16.50
CA LYS A 60 12.77 -14.68 -17.93
C LYS A 60 11.64 -15.50 -18.57
N ALA A 61 11.24 -16.59 -17.94
CA ALA A 61 10.14 -17.43 -18.44
C ALA A 61 8.81 -16.67 -18.53
N LEU A 62 8.51 -15.80 -17.58
CA LEU A 62 7.31 -14.94 -17.62
C LEU A 62 7.39 -13.87 -18.70
N HIS A 63 8.57 -13.28 -18.93
CA HIS A 63 8.81 -12.35 -20.03
C HIS A 63 8.61 -13.02 -21.39
N ASP A 64 9.08 -14.25 -21.55
CA ASP A 64 8.99 -15.04 -22.78
C ASP A 64 7.57 -15.58 -23.01
N ARG A 65 6.78 -15.79 -21.94
CA ARG A 65 5.43 -16.35 -22.01
C ARG A 65 4.47 -15.49 -22.83
N HIS A 66 4.49 -14.18 -22.61
CA HIS A 66 3.61 -13.26 -23.33
C HIS A 66 4.19 -11.84 -23.39
N PRO A 67 4.09 -11.13 -24.54
CA PRO A 67 4.60 -9.77 -24.68
C PRO A 67 3.94 -8.75 -23.72
N GLN A 68 2.72 -9.04 -23.25
CA GLN A 68 1.97 -8.19 -22.31
C GLN A 68 1.90 -8.75 -20.88
N ASN A 69 2.78 -9.69 -20.51
CA ASN A 69 2.80 -10.20 -19.16
C ASN A 69 3.13 -9.09 -18.14
N ILE A 70 2.40 -9.05 -17.03
CA ILE A 70 2.49 -8.05 -15.97
C ILE A 70 3.88 -7.98 -15.32
N ILE A 71 4.68 -9.05 -15.45
CA ILE A 71 6.08 -9.08 -14.98
C ILE A 71 6.90 -7.90 -15.52
N ARG A 72 6.54 -7.37 -16.69
CA ARG A 72 7.22 -6.22 -17.31
C ARG A 72 7.04 -4.93 -16.52
N LEU A 73 5.98 -4.83 -15.72
CA LEU A 73 5.71 -3.70 -14.81
C LEU A 73 6.10 -4.01 -13.37
N GLU A 74 5.92 -5.26 -12.93
CA GLU A 74 6.19 -5.66 -11.54
C GLU A 74 7.69 -5.89 -11.28
N LEU A 75 8.41 -6.49 -12.24
CA LEU A 75 9.80 -6.89 -12.12
C LEU A 75 10.45 -7.06 -13.52
N GLY A 76 10.52 -5.99 -14.33
CA GLY A 76 10.79 -6.12 -15.77
C GLY A 76 12.26 -5.94 -16.17
N LEU A 77 13.00 -6.92 -16.73
CA LEU A 77 14.49 -6.96 -16.95
C LEU A 77 15.39 -5.71 -16.72
N ASP A 78 16.54 -5.88 -16.06
CA ASP A 78 17.54 -4.82 -15.90
C ASP A 78 18.03 -4.30 -17.26
N GLN A 79 18.08 -2.99 -17.43
CA GLN A 79 18.54 -2.32 -18.65
C GLN A 79 19.73 -1.39 -18.39
N PRO A 80 20.59 -1.16 -19.39
CA PRO A 80 21.61 -0.13 -19.29
C PRO A 80 20.97 1.25 -19.02
N GLY A 81 21.29 1.84 -17.86
CA GLY A 81 20.77 3.14 -17.44
C GLY A 81 19.80 3.10 -16.26
N ASP A 82 19.38 1.90 -15.83
CA ASP A 82 18.57 1.75 -14.62
C ASP A 82 19.31 2.27 -13.39
N GLY A 83 18.58 2.96 -12.51
CA GLY A 83 19.14 3.53 -11.30
C GLY A 83 18.11 4.26 -10.45
N PRO A 84 18.51 4.89 -9.33
CA PRO A 84 17.59 5.52 -8.39
C PRO A 84 16.69 6.62 -8.98
N THR A 85 17.08 7.19 -10.11
CA THR A 85 16.35 8.25 -10.83
C THR A 85 15.72 7.76 -12.15
N HIS A 86 16.00 6.51 -12.53
CA HIS A 86 15.53 5.87 -13.75
C HIS A 86 15.04 4.48 -13.37
N ASN A 87 13.77 4.43 -12.97
CA ASN A 87 13.14 3.18 -12.58
C ASN A 87 13.08 2.24 -13.79
N ARG A 88 13.38 0.99 -13.50
CA ARG A 88 13.16 -0.19 -14.33
C ARG A 88 11.73 -0.29 -14.83
#